data_AF-A0A7J9AQR3-F1
#
_entry.id   AF-A0A7J9AQR3-F1
#
_cell.length_a   1.000
_cell.length_b   1.000
_cell.length_c   1.000
_cell.angle_alpha   90.00
_cell.angle_beta   90.00
_cell.angle_gamma   90.00
#
_symmetry.space_group_name_H-M   'P 1'
#
loop_
_entity.id
_entity.type
_entity.pdbx_description
1 polymer ?
#
loop_
_entity_poly.entity_id
_entity_poly.type
_entity_poly.pdbx_seq_one_letter_code
_entity_poly.pdbx_strand_id
1 'polypeptide(L)' 'MSTEWNKELIINTFSAADVARILQIPLATERHDDIVVWRGEPSGEFSIRSAYKLLHI' A
#
# COMPACT_ATOMS: atom_id res chain seq x y z
N MET A 1 8.11 1.38 20.07
CA MET A 1 6.92 1.67 19.24
C MET A 1 6.54 0.36 18.60
N SER A 2 5.41 -0.25 19.01
CA SER A 2 4.95 -1.53 18.47
C SER A 2 4.35 -1.30 17.08
N THR A 3 4.82 -2.01 16.05
CA THR A 3 4.18 -2.01 14.73
C THR A 3 3.18 -3.15 14.70
N GLU A 4 1.99 -2.92 15.24
CA GLU A 4 0.92 -3.90 15.26
C GLU A 4 -0.37 -3.35 14.64
N TRP A 5 -1.13 -4.25 14.03
CA TRP A 5 -2.45 -3.91 13.49
C TRP A 5 -3.43 -3.61 14.62
N ASN A 6 -4.20 -2.53 14.49
CA ASN A 6 -5.36 -2.31 15.35
C ASN A 6 -6.50 -3.26 14.92
N LYS A 7 -6.52 -4.45 15.53
CA LYS A 7 -7.46 -5.52 15.16
C LYS A 7 -8.91 -5.11 15.35
N GLU A 8 -9.22 -4.39 16.42
CA GLU A 8 -10.60 -3.96 16.72
C GLU A 8 -11.12 -3.02 15.65
N LEU A 9 -10.33 -2.02 15.26
CA LEU A 9 -10.69 -1.09 14.19
C LEU A 9 -10.90 -1.83 12.86
N ILE A 10 -10.01 -2.77 12.53
CA ILE A 10 -10.08 -3.53 11.28
C ILE A 10 -11.35 -4.39 11.24
N ILE A 11 -11.65 -5.11 12.33
CA ILE A 11 -12.84 -5.97 12.44
C ILE A 11 -14.13 -5.14 12.34
N ASN A 12 -14.17 -3.94 12.93
CA ASN A 12 -15.35 -3.09 12.91
C ASN A 12 -15.58 -2.35 11.59
N THR A 13 -14.54 -2.23 10.75
CA THR A 13 -14.57 -1.42 9.51
C THR A 13 -14.75 -2.28 8.25
N PHE A 14 -14.16 -3.49 8.23
CA PHE A 14 -14.06 -4.29 7.01
C PHE A 14 -14.86 -5.59 7.07
N SER A 15 -15.15 -6.17 5.91
CA SER A 15 -15.81 -7.49 5.83
C SER A 15 -14.89 -8.57 6.40
N ALA A 16 -15.45 -9.68 6.89
CA ALA A 16 -14.65 -10.79 7.45
C ALA A 16 -13.59 -11.32 6.45
N ALA A 17 -13.92 -11.32 5.15
CA ALA A 17 -13.01 -11.75 4.09
C ALA A 17 -11.83 -10.78 3.88
N ASP A 18 -12.06 -9.48 4.11
CA ASP A 18 -11.02 -8.44 4.01
C ASP A 18 -10.19 -8.38 5.29
N VAL A 19 -10.81 -8.51 6.45
CA VAL A 19 -10.12 -8.62 7.75
C VAL A 19 -9.08 -9.75 7.70
N ALA A 20 -9.46 -10.93 7.20
CA ALA A 20 -8.55 -12.05 7.06
C ALA A 20 -7.36 -11.75 6.15
N ARG A 21 -7.56 -10.97 5.08
CA ARG A 21 -6.50 -10.55 4.16
C ARG A 21 -5.60 -9.48 4.77
N ILE A 22 -6.16 -8.46 5.41
CA ILE A 22 -5.42 -7.35 6.02
C ILE A 22 -4.49 -7.89 7.12
N LEU A 23 -5.00 -8.78 7.99
CA LEU A 23 -4.21 -9.34 9.09
C LEU A 23 -3.08 -10.28 8.61
N GLN A 24 -3.10 -10.72 7.35
CA GLN A 24 -2.00 -11.47 6.73
C GLN A 24 -0.89 -10.57 6.19
N ILE A 25 -1.12 -9.25 6.06
CA ILE A 25 -0.10 -8.32 5.58
C ILE A 25 0.95 -8.12 6.69
N PRO A 26 2.23 -8.46 6.45
CA PRO A 26 3.28 -8.25 7.44
C PRO A 26 3.56 -6.76 7.61
N LEU A 27 3.64 -6.32 8.85
CA LEU A 27 4.06 -4.96 9.19
C LEU A 27 5.57 -4.88 9.26
N ALA A 28 6.14 -3.78 8.77
CA ALA A 28 7.58 -3.55 8.84
C ALA A 28 8.04 -3.46 10.31
N THR A 29 9.03 -4.28 10.66
CA THR A 29 9.64 -4.28 12.00
C THR A 29 10.57 -3.08 12.19
N GLU A 30 11.15 -2.60 11.10
CA GLU A 30 12.00 -1.42 11.05
C GLU A 30 11.30 -0.28 10.32
N ARG A 31 11.57 0.96 10.74
CA ARG A 31 11.12 2.14 10.00
C ARG A 31 12.07 2.34 8.83
N HIS A 32 11.54 2.18 7.64
CA HIS A 32 12.16 2.66 6.41
C HIS A 32 11.57 4.03 6.07
N ASP A 33 12.36 4.88 5.43
CA ASP A 33 11.83 6.11 4.85
C ASP A 33 10.80 5.75 3.77
N ASP A 34 9.71 6.51 3.72
CA ASP A 34 8.69 6.31 2.69
C ASP A 34 9.32 6.52 1.31
N ILE A 35 9.25 5.49 0.46
CA ILE A 35 9.71 5.55 -0.92
C ILE A 35 8.53 5.67 -1.86
N VAL A 36 8.66 6.55 -2.86
CA VAL A 36 7.66 6.70 -3.90
C VAL A 36 7.97 5.67 -5.00
N VAL A 37 7.05 4.73 -5.21
CA VAL A 37 7.18 3.69 -6.26
C VAL A 37 6.05 3.85 -7.26
N TRP A 38 6.41 4.12 -8.51
CA TRP A 38 5.45 4.28 -9.60
C TRP A 38 5.50 3.10 -10.56
N ARG A 39 4.32 2.67 -11.03
CA ARG A 39 4.22 1.63 -12.05
C ARG A 39 4.55 2.23 -13.43
N GLY A 40 5.36 1.54 -14.22
CA GLY A 40 5.61 1.90 -15.62
C GLY A 40 6.59 3.05 -15.84
N GLU A 41 7.28 3.53 -14.80
CA GLU A 41 8.27 4.58 -14.92
C GLU A 41 9.53 4.25 -14.08
N PRO A 42 10.64 3.84 -14.73
CA PRO A 42 11.86 3.42 -14.03
C PRO A 42 12.67 4.56 -13.41
N SER A 43 12.35 5.83 -13.72
CA SER A 43 13.06 6.99 -13.16
C SER A 43 12.64 7.32 -11.72
N GLY A 44 11.55 6.75 -11.21
CA GLY A 44 10.98 7.12 -9.91
C GLY A 44 10.22 8.45 -9.91
N GLU A 45 10.14 9.14 -11.05
CA GLU A 45 9.38 10.38 -11.21
C GLU A 45 8.11 10.12 -12.02
N PHE A 46 6.94 10.30 -11.42
CA PHE A 46 5.68 10.16 -12.16
C PHE A 46 5.16 11.51 -12.61
N SER A 47 4.99 11.61 -13.92
CA SER A 47 4.39 12.76 -14.56
C SER A 47 3.00 12.42 -15.11
N ILE A 48 2.22 13.44 -15.44
CA ILE A 48 0.96 13.28 -16.19
C ILE A 48 1.19 12.46 -17.48
N ARG A 49 2.34 12.63 -18.14
CA ARG A 49 2.70 11.85 -19.33
C ARG A 49 2.87 10.36 -19.01
N SER A 50 3.47 10.03 -17.86
CA SER A 50 3.59 8.65 -17.39
C SER A 50 2.21 8.03 -17.11
N ALA A 51 1.25 8.81 -16.60
CA ALA A 51 -0.14 8.36 -16.42
C ALA A 51 -0.83 8.02 -17.75
N TYR A 52 -0.66 8.85 -18.79
CA TYR A 52 -1.23 8.57 -20.12
C TYR A 52 -0.67 7.30 -20.76
N LYS A 53 0.61 6.99 -20.58
CA LYS A 53 1.20 5.71 -21.06
C LYS A 53 0.49 4.48 -20.46
N LEU A 54 0.05 4.56 -19.21
CA LEU A 54 -0.64 3.46 -18.52
C LEU A 54 -2.09 3.30 -18.97
N LEU A 55 -2.69 4.35 -19.53
CA LEU A 55 -4.11 4.37 -19.90
C LEU A 55 -4.40 3.81 -21.30
N HIS A 56 -3.38 3.38 -22.07
CA HIS A 56 -3.53 2.86 -23.44
C HIS A 56 -4.44 3.75 -24.31
N ILE A 57 -4.16 5.06 -24.35
CA ILE A 57 -4.74 5.99 -25.33
C ILE A 57 -3.70 6.28 -26.41
#